data_AF-A0A9P8W9I8-F1
#
_entry.id   AF-A0A9P8W9I8-F1
#
_cell.length_a   1.000
_cell.length_b   1.000
_cell.length_c   1.000
_cell.angle_alpha   90.00
_cell.angle_beta   90.00
_cell.angle_gamma   90.00
#
_symmetry.space_group_name_H-M   'P 1'
#
loop_
_entity.id
_entity.type
_entity.pdbx_description
1 polymer ?
#
loop_
_entity_poly.entity_id
_entity_poly.type
_entity_poly.pdbx_seq_one_letter_code
_entity_poly.pdbx_strand_id
1 'polypeptide(L)'
;MPHSIAPEAMSSPAPVKDEPMEEETGIPSEAAPAPAPAPAPAADVDMDEDKDTKKDIKKLEELFDDVESDDEYPSSATIDAADMRASDPEVMRSFYQRLFPWRFLFQWLNHSPTPTNDFANREFAFTLQNDAYLRYQSFTTADLLRKDVLRLMPSRFEIGPVYSANPRDRKTVKIKPLAKELCFDIDLTDYDDVRTCCDKANICNKCWQFMTMAIKVVDASLREDFGFQHIMWVYSGRRGAHAWVCDKKVRSMDDQKRRSIAGYLEVVKGGAQSGKKVNLRRPLHPHLSRSLDILKNHFSEDVLEVQDPWASREQAEKLLQLLPDRNLNESLRKKWDAAPGRASASKWADIDALAKTGASKNLDAKALLEAKQDIVLEYTYPRLDIEVSKKLNHLLKSPFVVHPGTGRVCVPINTKKLEEFDPLAVPTVQSLLAEIDAWKEEGKEEEGAKSIADWEKTSLKPYIDQFRQFVNSLIKDERDVRVKRERDEGSMDF
;
A
#
# COMPACT_ATOMS: atom_id res chain seq x y z
N MET A 1 68.65 -17.42 20.91
CA MET A 1 67.36 -17.81 21.52
C MET A 1 66.49 -16.56 21.53
N PRO A 2 65.26 -16.58 20.97
CA PRO A 2 65.08 -16.36 19.52
C PRO A 2 64.16 -15.19 19.13
N HIS A 3 64.42 -14.70 17.92
CA HIS A 3 63.54 -14.25 16.82
C HIS A 3 62.40 -13.23 17.01
N SER A 4 62.57 -12.12 16.26
CA SER A 4 61.57 -11.18 15.75
C SER A 4 60.58 -11.85 14.78
N ILE A 5 59.29 -11.48 14.85
CA ILE A 5 58.29 -11.70 13.79
C ILE A 5 57.37 -10.46 13.70
N ALA A 6 57.17 -9.97 12.47
CA ALA A 6 56.32 -8.86 12.08
C ALA A 6 54.82 -9.22 12.11
N PRO A 7 53.90 -8.24 12.19
CA PRO A 7 52.47 -8.52 12.12
C PRO A 7 52.04 -8.85 10.68
N GLU A 8 51.50 -10.05 10.49
CA GLU A 8 50.90 -10.52 9.25
C GLU A 8 49.60 -9.78 8.93
N ALA A 9 49.43 -9.46 7.65
CA ALA A 9 48.22 -8.96 7.04
C ALA A 9 47.15 -10.05 7.02
N MET A 10 45.98 -9.79 7.63
CA MET A 10 44.82 -10.67 7.49
C MET A 10 44.10 -10.39 6.16
N SER A 11 44.21 -11.38 5.29
CA SER A 11 43.48 -11.58 4.05
C SER A 11 41.96 -11.58 4.25
N SER A 12 41.26 -10.76 3.46
CA SER A 12 39.82 -10.80 3.27
C SER A 12 39.34 -12.17 2.76
N PRO A 13 38.22 -12.73 3.25
CA PRO A 13 37.64 -13.92 2.65
C PRO A 13 36.90 -13.57 1.34
N ALA A 14 37.26 -14.29 0.28
CA ALA A 14 36.66 -14.23 -1.05
C ALA A 14 35.20 -14.76 -1.04
N PRO A 15 34.36 -14.31 -2.00
CA PRO A 15 32.95 -14.65 -2.06
C PRO A 15 32.75 -16.12 -2.48
N VAL A 16 31.84 -16.79 -1.78
CA VAL A 16 31.37 -18.14 -2.10
C VAL A 16 30.61 -18.09 -3.43
N LYS A 17 31.03 -18.94 -4.36
CA LYS A 17 30.36 -19.20 -5.64
C LYS A 17 29.16 -20.10 -5.40
N ASP A 18 27.97 -19.68 -5.83
CA ASP A 18 26.83 -20.56 -6.02
C ASP A 18 26.88 -21.12 -7.46
N GLU A 19 27.03 -22.44 -7.58
CA GLU A 19 26.85 -23.16 -8.85
C GLU A 19 25.37 -23.50 -9.06
N PRO A 20 24.86 -23.46 -10.31
CA PRO A 20 23.47 -23.73 -10.65
C PRO A 20 23.19 -25.23 -10.71
N MET A 21 22.06 -25.67 -10.13
CA MET A 21 21.52 -27.00 -10.37
C MET A 21 20.76 -27.03 -11.70
N GLU A 22 21.07 -28.07 -12.47
CA GLU A 22 20.70 -28.31 -13.86
C GLU A 22 19.20 -28.53 -14.09
N GLU A 23 18.75 -28.10 -15.27
CA GLU A 23 17.46 -28.39 -15.89
C GLU A 23 17.41 -29.87 -16.33
N GLU A 24 16.31 -30.55 -16.03
CA GLU A 24 15.89 -31.72 -16.82
C GLU A 24 14.54 -31.42 -17.50
N THR A 25 14.60 -31.57 -18.83
CA THR A 25 13.51 -31.43 -19.79
C THR A 25 12.80 -32.77 -19.96
N GLY A 26 11.48 -32.75 -20.09
CA GLY A 26 10.70 -33.95 -20.39
C GLY A 26 9.21 -33.67 -20.58
N ILE A 27 8.83 -33.36 -21.82
CA ILE A 27 7.44 -33.28 -22.31
C ILE A 27 6.99 -34.69 -22.72
N PRO A 28 5.70 -35.04 -22.53
CA PRO A 28 4.93 -35.53 -23.67
C PRO A 28 3.60 -34.77 -23.84
N SER A 29 3.28 -34.53 -25.12
CA SER A 29 2.02 -33.97 -25.60
C SER A 29 0.84 -34.90 -25.38
N GLU A 30 -0.36 -34.36 -25.13
CA GLU A 30 -1.57 -34.79 -25.86
C GLU A 30 -2.78 -33.85 -25.68
N ALA A 31 -3.44 -33.62 -26.82
CA ALA A 31 -4.87 -33.37 -27.10
C ALA A 31 -5.64 -32.17 -26.47
N ALA A 32 -6.18 -31.35 -27.38
CA ALA A 32 -7.17 -30.30 -27.16
C ALA A 32 -8.62 -30.84 -27.02
N PRO A 33 -9.53 -30.05 -26.41
CA PRO A 33 -10.93 -30.02 -26.85
C PRO A 33 -11.44 -28.60 -27.17
N ALA A 34 -12.51 -28.60 -27.98
CA ALA A 34 -13.11 -27.51 -28.77
C ALA A 34 -14.09 -26.59 -27.97
N PRO A 35 -14.71 -25.55 -28.59
CA PRO A 35 -15.12 -24.31 -27.93
C PRO A 35 -16.49 -24.31 -27.23
N ALA A 36 -16.66 -23.33 -26.35
CA ALA A 36 -17.85 -23.04 -25.55
C ALA A 36 -19.06 -22.49 -26.35
N PRO A 37 -20.30 -22.62 -25.84
CA PRO A 37 -21.46 -21.90 -26.37
C PRO A 37 -21.67 -20.52 -25.69
N ALA A 38 -22.28 -19.61 -26.45
CA ALA A 38 -22.46 -18.17 -26.19
C ALA A 38 -23.49 -17.83 -25.08
N PRO A 39 -23.44 -16.61 -24.50
CA PRO A 39 -24.41 -16.15 -23.49
C PRO A 39 -25.67 -15.51 -24.12
N ALA A 40 -26.80 -15.68 -23.45
CA ALA A 40 -28.09 -15.03 -23.75
C ALA A 40 -28.23 -13.69 -22.97
N PRO A 41 -29.13 -12.78 -23.38
CA PRO A 41 -29.03 -11.35 -23.06
C PRO A 41 -29.62 -10.94 -21.70
N ALA A 42 -29.17 -9.78 -21.25
CA ALA A 42 -29.47 -9.12 -19.99
C ALA A 42 -30.96 -8.77 -19.80
N ALA A 43 -31.43 -8.86 -18.56
CA ALA A 43 -32.63 -8.20 -18.08
C ALA A 43 -32.22 -7.23 -16.96
N ASP A 44 -32.64 -5.98 -17.11
CA ASP A 44 -32.48 -4.91 -16.13
C ASP A 44 -33.16 -5.29 -14.80
N VAL A 45 -32.44 -5.08 -13.69
CA VAL A 45 -33.02 -5.13 -12.34
C VAL A 45 -32.62 -3.85 -11.63
N ASP A 46 -33.62 -3.00 -11.40
CA ASP A 46 -33.57 -1.79 -10.58
C ASP A 46 -32.94 -2.09 -9.20
N MET A 47 -31.95 -1.28 -8.81
CA MET A 47 -31.39 -1.25 -7.46
C MET A 47 -32.29 -0.41 -6.55
N ASP A 48 -33.26 -1.05 -5.89
CA ASP A 48 -33.85 -0.51 -4.67
C ASP A 48 -32.90 -0.80 -3.49
N GLU A 49 -32.48 0.24 -2.78
CA GLU A 49 -31.69 0.12 -1.54
C GLU A 49 -32.53 -0.56 -0.44
N ASP A 50 -32.27 -1.84 -0.22
CA ASP A 50 -33.07 -2.69 0.66
C ASP A 50 -32.95 -2.32 2.14
N LYS A 51 -34.10 -2.09 2.80
CA LYS A 51 -34.22 -1.69 4.21
C LYS A 51 -33.72 -2.77 5.17
N ASP A 52 -33.69 -4.02 4.76
CA ASP A 52 -33.20 -5.13 5.58
C ASP A 52 -31.68 -5.05 5.82
N THR A 53 -30.91 -4.57 4.83
CA THR A 53 -29.45 -4.38 4.98
C THR A 53 -29.11 -3.38 6.09
N LYS A 54 -29.89 -2.30 6.23
CA LYS A 54 -29.70 -1.28 7.28
C LYS A 54 -30.06 -1.83 8.67
N LYS A 55 -31.02 -2.75 8.75
CA LYS A 55 -31.47 -3.36 10.01
C LYS A 55 -30.46 -4.39 10.53
N ASP A 56 -29.87 -5.18 9.63
CA ASP A 56 -28.81 -6.13 9.98
C ASP A 56 -27.50 -5.43 10.39
N ILE A 57 -27.17 -4.29 9.77
CA ILE A 57 -26.02 -3.47 10.19
C ILE A 57 -26.21 -2.97 11.62
N LYS A 58 -27.38 -2.40 11.95
CA LYS A 58 -27.69 -1.93 13.32
C LYS A 58 -27.63 -3.03 14.36
N LYS A 59 -28.20 -4.21 14.06
CA LYS A 59 -28.20 -5.35 14.99
C LYS A 59 -26.79 -5.92 15.20
N LEU A 60 -25.92 -5.81 14.20
CA LEU A 60 -24.52 -6.20 14.31
C LEU A 60 -23.72 -5.18 15.11
N GLU A 61 -23.98 -3.87 14.92
CA GLU A 61 -23.42 -2.79 15.74
C GLU A 61 -23.79 -2.96 17.22
N GLU A 62 -25.06 -3.23 17.53
CA GLU A 62 -25.53 -3.48 18.91
C GLU A 62 -24.85 -4.70 19.57
N LEU A 63 -24.62 -5.78 18.81
CA LEU A 63 -23.86 -6.96 19.29
C LEU A 63 -22.38 -6.67 19.55
N PHE A 64 -21.81 -5.64 18.90
CA PHE A 64 -20.44 -5.19 19.15
C PHE A 64 -20.36 -4.16 20.28
N ASP A 65 -21.44 -3.41 20.52
CA ASP A 65 -21.57 -2.43 21.59
C ASP A 65 -21.83 -3.09 22.97
N ASP A 66 -22.45 -4.28 22.99
CA ASP A 66 -22.67 -5.07 24.23
C ASP A 66 -21.37 -5.71 24.78
N VAL A 67 -20.27 -5.68 24.02
CA VAL A 67 -18.93 -6.10 24.47
C VAL A 67 -18.08 -4.89 24.90
N GLU A 68 -18.64 -3.67 24.93
CA GLU A 68 -17.96 -2.41 25.34
C GLU A 68 -17.72 -2.29 26.85
N SER A 69 -17.72 -3.39 27.60
CA SER A 69 -17.18 -3.37 28.97
C SER A 69 -15.65 -3.39 28.92
N ASP A 70 -15.06 -2.39 28.26
CA ASP A 70 -13.69 -2.00 28.55
C ASP A 70 -13.73 -1.39 29.96
N ASP A 71 -13.30 -2.17 30.96
CA ASP A 71 -12.82 -1.61 32.22
C ASP A 71 -11.62 -0.72 31.87
N GLU A 72 -11.89 0.51 31.42
CA GLU A 72 -10.85 1.43 30.99
C GLU A 72 -10.16 2.04 32.21
N TYR A 73 -8.84 1.90 32.20
CA TYR A 73 -7.92 2.21 33.29
C TYR A 73 -7.76 3.73 33.44
N PRO A 74 -7.43 4.23 34.65
CA PRO A 74 -7.45 5.65 34.95
C PRO A 74 -6.58 6.46 33.98
N SER A 75 -7.12 7.60 33.53
CA SER A 75 -6.36 8.65 32.84
C SER A 75 -5.10 8.98 33.63
N SER A 76 -3.94 8.51 33.18
CA SER A 76 -2.65 8.93 33.73
C SER A 76 -2.36 10.38 33.35
N ALA A 77 -1.52 11.03 34.17
CA ALA A 77 -1.19 12.45 34.16
C ALA A 77 -1.03 13.08 32.75
N THR A 78 -1.51 14.32 32.62
CA THR A 78 -1.29 15.20 31.47
C THR A 78 0.20 15.38 31.19
N ILE A 79 0.62 15.22 29.94
CA ILE A 79 2.01 15.44 29.52
C ILE A 79 2.04 16.62 28.55
N ASP A 80 2.82 17.65 28.86
CA ASP A 80 3.03 18.78 27.95
C ASP A 80 3.89 18.33 26.76
N ALA A 81 3.25 17.70 25.78
CA ALA A 81 3.90 17.07 24.63
C ALA A 81 4.30 18.07 23.54
N ALA A 82 3.97 19.36 23.68
CA ALA A 82 4.15 20.38 22.65
C ALA A 82 5.64 20.60 22.28
N ASP A 83 6.54 20.48 23.27
CA ASP A 83 7.99 20.67 23.08
C ASP A 83 8.78 19.36 22.92
N MET A 84 8.10 18.19 22.96
CA MET A 84 8.75 16.88 22.92
C MET A 84 8.87 16.34 21.48
N ARG A 85 9.98 15.63 21.22
CA ARG A 85 10.17 14.94 19.93
C ARG A 85 9.14 13.82 19.78
N ALA A 86 8.69 13.58 18.55
CA ALA A 86 7.72 12.51 18.28
C ALA A 86 8.26 11.12 18.66
N SER A 87 9.58 10.94 18.56
CA SER A 87 10.27 9.71 18.94
C SER A 87 10.48 9.56 20.45
N ASP A 88 10.07 10.54 21.25
CA ASP A 88 10.22 10.46 22.71
C ASP A 88 9.41 9.28 23.27
N PRO A 89 10.02 8.39 24.08
CA PRO A 89 9.32 7.26 24.66
C PRO A 89 8.06 7.61 25.45
N GLU A 90 7.98 8.78 26.09
CA GLU A 90 6.80 9.20 26.87
C GLU A 90 5.65 9.63 25.98
N VAL A 91 5.95 10.36 24.90
CA VAL A 91 4.98 10.75 23.85
C VAL A 91 4.40 9.48 23.20
N MET A 92 5.28 8.57 22.77
CA MET A 92 4.87 7.31 22.15
C MET A 92 4.09 6.42 23.12
N ARG A 93 4.50 6.34 24.39
CA ARG A 93 3.78 5.60 25.43
C ARG A 93 2.35 6.13 25.59
N SER A 94 2.18 7.44 25.68
CA SER A 94 0.87 8.07 25.84
C SER A 94 -0.05 7.76 24.66
N PHE A 95 0.48 7.86 23.43
CA PHE A 95 -0.26 7.48 22.23
C PHE A 95 -0.70 6.01 22.25
N TYR A 96 0.22 5.08 22.48
CA TYR A 96 -0.11 3.66 22.49
C TYR A 96 -0.99 3.26 23.68
N GLN A 97 -0.98 4.03 24.76
CA GLN A 97 -1.82 3.75 25.92
C GLN A 97 -3.27 4.21 25.72
N ARG A 98 -3.48 5.36 25.06
CA ARG A 98 -4.75 6.10 25.04
C ARG A 98 -5.43 6.19 23.67
N LEU A 99 -4.63 6.23 22.59
CA LEU A 99 -5.12 6.58 21.25
C LEU A 99 -5.08 5.43 20.24
N PHE A 100 -4.19 4.46 20.42
CA PHE A 100 -4.03 3.39 19.46
C PHE A 100 -5.26 2.44 19.44
N PRO A 101 -5.86 2.14 18.27
CA PRO A 101 -7.08 1.35 18.17
C PRO A 101 -6.84 -0.16 18.32
N TRP A 102 -6.41 -0.61 19.52
CA TRP A 102 -6.03 -2.00 19.80
C TRP A 102 -7.12 -3.01 19.44
N ARG A 103 -8.36 -2.71 19.83
CA ARG A 103 -9.52 -3.57 19.58
C ARG A 103 -9.75 -3.77 18.08
N PHE A 104 -9.82 -2.69 17.30
CA PHE A 104 -10.05 -2.77 15.86
C PHE A 104 -8.87 -3.41 15.13
N LEU A 105 -7.62 -3.15 15.56
CA LEU A 105 -6.45 -3.83 15.00
C LEU A 105 -6.54 -5.35 15.23
N PHE A 106 -6.90 -5.76 16.44
CA PHE A 106 -7.10 -7.16 16.77
C PHE A 106 -8.22 -7.78 15.93
N GLN A 107 -9.41 -7.17 15.92
CA GLN A 107 -10.56 -7.66 15.17
C GLN A 107 -10.27 -7.79 13.66
N TRP A 108 -9.55 -6.83 13.09
CA TRP A 108 -9.08 -6.87 11.70
C TRP A 108 -8.20 -8.09 11.43
N LEU A 109 -7.17 -8.32 12.26
CA LEU A 109 -6.17 -9.37 12.04
C LEU A 109 -6.63 -10.77 12.46
N ASN A 110 -7.60 -10.82 13.38
CA ASN A 110 -8.22 -12.03 13.89
C ASN A 110 -9.42 -12.49 13.06
N HIS A 111 -9.96 -11.61 12.20
CA HIS A 111 -11.12 -11.84 11.31
C HIS A 111 -12.37 -12.34 12.04
N SER A 112 -12.48 -12.01 13.33
CA SER A 112 -13.49 -12.48 14.26
C SER A 112 -13.49 -11.59 15.51
N PRO A 113 -14.64 -11.40 16.18
CA PRO A 113 -14.67 -10.72 17.47
C PRO A 113 -14.00 -11.54 18.58
N THR A 114 -14.05 -12.87 18.51
CA THR A 114 -13.45 -13.77 19.51
C THR A 114 -12.09 -14.29 19.04
N PRO A 115 -11.08 -14.43 19.93
CA PRO A 115 -9.75 -14.93 19.58
C PRO A 115 -9.73 -16.22 18.77
N THR A 116 -8.89 -16.25 17.74
CA THR A 116 -8.66 -17.40 16.87
C THR A 116 -7.15 -17.58 16.60
N ASN A 117 -6.81 -18.64 15.86
CA ASN A 117 -5.44 -18.87 15.41
C ASN A 117 -4.95 -17.82 14.39
N ASP A 118 -5.84 -17.05 13.74
CA ASP A 118 -5.46 -15.99 12.80
C ASP A 118 -4.76 -14.82 13.51
N PHE A 119 -4.99 -14.66 14.82
CA PHE A 119 -4.22 -13.75 15.67
C PHE A 119 -3.12 -14.50 16.47
N ALA A 120 -3.47 -15.62 17.11
CA ALA A 120 -2.55 -16.36 17.98
C ALA A 120 -1.26 -16.84 17.27
N ASN A 121 -1.37 -17.23 16.00
CA ASN A 121 -0.24 -17.71 15.21
C ASN A 121 0.29 -16.64 14.23
N ARG A 122 -0.12 -15.39 14.36
CA ARG A 122 0.36 -14.30 13.52
C ARG A 122 1.72 -13.80 13.99
N GLU A 123 2.63 -13.62 13.04
CA GLU A 123 3.89 -12.95 13.30
C GLU A 123 3.70 -11.45 13.38
N PHE A 124 4.28 -10.86 14.42
CA PHE A 124 4.61 -9.45 14.53
C PHE A 124 6.14 -9.31 14.62
N ALA A 125 6.68 -8.24 14.03
CA ALA A 125 8.06 -7.84 14.27
C ALA A 125 8.13 -6.45 14.87
N PHE A 126 9.00 -6.27 15.86
CA PHE A 126 9.22 -5.00 16.53
C PHE A 126 10.60 -4.46 16.17
N THR A 127 10.66 -3.22 15.71
CA THR A 127 11.91 -2.46 15.64
C THR A 127 11.99 -1.59 16.89
N LEU A 128 13.00 -1.80 17.72
CA LEU A 128 13.22 -1.01 18.93
C LEU A 128 13.93 0.32 18.61
N GLN A 129 14.02 1.21 19.60
CA GLN A 129 14.70 2.52 19.45
C GLN A 129 16.20 2.41 19.15
N ASN A 130 16.82 1.30 19.53
CA ASN A 130 18.23 0.99 19.24
C ASN A 130 18.40 0.15 17.95
N ASP A 131 17.40 0.17 17.07
CA ASP A 131 17.34 -0.60 15.82
C ASP A 131 17.39 -2.13 15.97
N ALA A 132 17.29 -2.66 17.19
CA ALA A 132 17.13 -4.10 17.38
C ALA A 132 15.82 -4.57 16.75
N TYR A 133 15.92 -5.60 15.89
CA TYR A 133 14.79 -6.13 15.14
C TYR A 133 14.34 -7.48 15.71
N LEU A 134 13.20 -7.48 16.38
CA LEU A 134 12.63 -8.64 17.07
C LEU A 134 11.52 -9.26 16.24
N ARG A 135 11.87 -10.29 15.46
CA ARG A 135 10.90 -11.08 14.67
C ARG A 135 10.20 -12.17 15.46
N TYR A 136 9.16 -12.75 14.84
CA TYR A 136 8.41 -13.90 15.33
C TYR A 136 7.80 -13.67 16.72
N GLN A 137 7.36 -12.45 17.00
CA GLN A 137 6.45 -12.18 18.12
C GLN A 137 5.04 -12.61 17.74
N SER A 138 4.23 -13.02 18.69
CA SER A 138 2.87 -13.50 18.48
C SER A 138 2.05 -13.34 19.75
N PHE A 139 0.75 -13.11 19.63
CA PHE A 139 -0.11 -12.75 20.76
C PHE A 139 -1.45 -13.42 20.59
N THR A 140 -2.07 -13.88 21.67
CA THR A 140 -3.42 -14.48 21.61
C THR A 140 -4.53 -13.45 21.73
N THR A 141 -4.25 -12.26 22.29
CA THR A 141 -5.22 -11.18 22.51
C THR A 141 -4.62 -9.80 22.26
N ALA A 142 -5.48 -8.80 22.07
CA ALA A 142 -5.10 -7.39 21.94
C ALA A 142 -4.31 -6.89 23.16
N ASP A 143 -4.71 -7.30 24.37
CA ASP A 143 -4.07 -6.88 25.63
C ASP A 143 -2.63 -7.35 25.75
N LEU A 144 -2.34 -8.57 25.30
CA LEU A 144 -0.98 -9.10 25.34
C LEU A 144 -0.07 -8.35 24.35
N LEU A 145 -0.59 -8.03 23.16
CA LEU A 145 0.12 -7.18 22.20
C LEU A 145 0.36 -5.78 22.79
N ARG A 146 -0.68 -5.13 23.31
CA ARG A 146 -0.62 -3.81 23.96
C ARG A 146 0.41 -3.80 25.08
N LYS A 147 0.37 -4.79 25.97
CA LYS A 147 1.30 -4.93 27.10
C LYS A 147 2.75 -4.98 26.63
N ASP A 148 3.06 -5.78 25.62
CA ASP A 148 4.42 -5.88 25.09
C ASP A 148 4.85 -4.62 24.33
N VAL A 149 3.95 -3.97 23.59
CA VAL A 149 4.24 -2.68 22.94
C VAL A 149 4.56 -1.62 24.00
N LEU A 150 3.74 -1.47 25.05
CA LEU A 150 3.97 -0.50 26.13
C LEU A 150 5.23 -0.81 26.97
N ARG A 151 5.62 -2.09 27.07
CA ARG A 151 6.83 -2.51 27.78
C ARG A 151 8.10 -2.25 26.96
N LEU A 152 8.08 -2.58 25.67
CA LEU A 152 9.26 -2.52 24.80
C LEU A 152 9.42 -1.16 24.10
N MET A 153 8.34 -0.40 23.95
CA MET A 153 8.28 0.86 23.21
C MET A 153 8.98 0.81 21.83
N PRO A 154 8.51 -0.06 20.91
CA PRO A 154 9.08 -0.14 19.59
C PRO A 154 8.89 1.19 18.82
N SER A 155 9.88 1.56 18.01
CA SER A 155 9.80 2.70 17.09
C SER A 155 8.76 2.46 15.99
N ARG A 156 8.59 1.20 15.60
CA ARG A 156 7.49 0.70 14.76
C ARG A 156 7.31 -0.79 14.97
N PHE A 157 6.15 -1.29 14.60
CA PHE A 157 5.95 -2.72 14.42
C PHE A 157 5.31 -3.06 13.08
N GLU A 158 5.61 -4.26 12.63
CA GLU A 158 5.25 -4.80 11.32
C GLU A 158 4.43 -6.08 11.51
N ILE A 159 3.52 -6.32 10.58
CA ILE A 159 2.59 -7.45 10.60
C ILE A 159 3.04 -8.44 9.52
N GLY A 160 3.23 -9.69 9.94
CA GLY A 160 3.58 -10.83 9.10
C GLY A 160 2.41 -11.79 8.87
N PRO A 161 2.70 -12.99 8.35
CA PRO A 161 1.69 -14.00 8.09
C PRO A 161 1.17 -14.67 9.36
N VAL A 162 0.03 -15.34 9.21
CA VAL A 162 -0.45 -16.39 10.10
C VAL A 162 0.31 -17.68 9.78
N TYR A 163 0.90 -18.29 10.80
CA TYR A 163 1.65 -19.54 10.69
C TYR A 163 0.81 -20.76 11.10
N SER A 164 1.30 -21.95 10.74
CA SER A 164 0.71 -23.23 11.14
C SER A 164 0.78 -23.54 12.63
N ALA A 165 1.66 -22.86 13.37
CA ALA A 165 1.79 -22.94 14.82
C ALA A 165 2.36 -21.60 15.32
N ASN A 166 2.47 -21.46 16.65
CA ASN A 166 2.95 -20.25 17.29
C ASN A 166 4.36 -19.85 16.78
N PRO A 167 4.54 -18.65 16.18
CA PRO A 167 5.84 -18.16 15.69
C PRO A 167 6.96 -18.13 16.74
N ARG A 168 6.62 -17.94 18.02
CA ARG A 168 7.59 -17.92 19.13
C ARG A 168 8.25 -19.29 19.34
N ASP A 169 7.59 -20.37 18.94
CA ASP A 169 8.06 -21.76 19.08
C ASP A 169 8.87 -22.26 17.87
N ARG A 170 9.20 -21.40 16.90
CA ARG A 170 9.90 -21.80 15.65
C ARG A 170 11.21 -22.56 15.82
N LYS A 171 11.84 -22.46 17.00
CA LYS A 171 13.10 -23.16 17.32
C LYS A 171 12.87 -24.64 17.64
N THR A 172 11.66 -24.99 18.08
CA THR A 172 11.27 -26.34 18.50
C THR A 172 10.24 -26.97 17.54
N VAL A 173 9.47 -26.15 16.82
CA VAL A 173 8.43 -26.59 15.88
C VAL A 173 8.67 -26.00 14.48
N LYS A 174 8.54 -26.83 13.45
CA LYS A 174 8.57 -26.36 12.06
C LYS A 174 7.29 -25.59 11.75
N ILE A 175 7.43 -24.31 11.46
CA ILE A 175 6.32 -23.42 11.09
C ILE A 175 6.31 -23.16 9.58
N LYS A 176 5.12 -23.07 8.99
CA LYS A 176 4.93 -22.62 7.60
C LYS A 176 3.87 -21.51 7.56
N PRO A 177 4.05 -20.47 6.73
CA PRO A 177 3.04 -19.44 6.56
C PRO A 177 1.81 -20.04 5.86
N LEU A 178 0.62 -19.71 6.36
CA LEU A 178 -0.66 -20.24 5.86
C LEU A 178 -1.50 -19.16 5.20
N ALA A 179 -1.51 -17.96 5.79
CA ALA A 179 -2.32 -16.86 5.30
C ALA A 179 -1.63 -15.52 5.59
N LYS A 180 -1.80 -14.56 4.69
CA LYS A 180 -1.48 -13.15 4.91
C LYS A 180 -2.28 -12.31 3.93
N GLU A 181 -2.71 -11.14 4.34
CA GLU A 181 -3.20 -10.11 3.44
C GLU A 181 -2.24 -9.92 2.26
N LEU A 182 -2.77 -9.71 1.05
CA LEU A 182 -1.95 -9.31 -0.10
C LEU A 182 -1.65 -7.83 0.02
N CYS A 183 -0.36 -7.48 -0.02
CA CYS A 183 0.08 -6.11 0.23
C CYS A 183 0.77 -5.50 -0.98
N PHE A 184 0.55 -4.22 -1.17
CA PHE A 184 1.29 -3.39 -2.12
C PHE A 184 1.90 -2.21 -1.38
N ASP A 185 3.13 -1.86 -1.72
CA ASP A 185 3.84 -0.69 -1.20
C ASP A 185 4.27 0.19 -2.36
N ILE A 186 4.03 1.49 -2.20
CA ILE A 186 4.36 2.54 -3.17
C ILE A 186 5.06 3.65 -2.39
N ASP A 187 6.30 3.96 -2.76
CA ASP A 187 7.08 5.07 -2.19
C ASP A 187 7.37 6.13 -3.27
N LEU A 188 7.21 7.40 -2.91
CA LEU A 188 7.51 8.52 -3.80
C LEU A 188 8.98 8.60 -4.24
N THR A 189 9.93 7.96 -3.55
CA THR A 189 11.33 7.89 -4.05
C THR A 189 11.44 7.17 -5.36
N ASP A 190 10.53 6.24 -5.65
CA ASP A 190 10.56 5.54 -6.92
C ASP A 190 10.21 6.47 -8.09
N TYR A 191 9.73 7.69 -7.81
CA TYR A 191 9.40 8.72 -8.80
C TYR A 191 10.44 9.86 -8.84
N ASP A 192 11.59 9.75 -8.16
CA ASP A 192 12.62 10.81 -8.09
C ASP A 192 13.20 11.24 -9.46
N ASP A 193 13.07 10.40 -10.49
CA ASP A 193 13.49 10.72 -11.85
C ASP A 193 12.45 11.52 -12.66
N VAL A 194 11.19 11.56 -12.21
CA VAL A 194 10.07 12.24 -12.88
C VAL A 194 9.45 13.38 -12.07
N ARG A 195 9.61 13.39 -10.75
CA ARG A 195 9.21 14.53 -9.90
C ARG A 195 10.35 15.54 -9.76
N THR A 196 10.00 16.82 -9.75
CA THR A 196 10.96 17.94 -9.69
C THR A 196 10.74 18.84 -8.47
N CYS A 197 9.56 18.78 -7.84
CA CYS A 197 9.21 19.68 -6.74
C CYS A 197 9.86 19.29 -5.40
N CYS A 198 10.28 18.04 -5.23
CA CYS A 198 10.90 17.50 -4.02
C CYS A 198 11.90 16.40 -4.39
N ASP A 199 12.82 16.11 -3.48
CA ASP A 199 13.80 15.04 -3.62
C ASP A 199 13.74 14.06 -2.44
N LYS A 200 14.13 12.81 -2.70
CA LYS A 200 14.36 11.79 -1.66
C LYS A 200 13.19 11.67 -0.69
N ALA A 201 13.34 12.18 0.52
CA ALA A 201 12.44 11.97 1.62
C ALA A 201 11.45 13.12 1.86
N ASN A 202 11.57 14.18 1.06
CA ASN A 202 10.70 15.34 1.07
C ASN A 202 9.46 15.08 0.21
N ILE A 203 8.34 15.64 0.65
CA ILE A 203 7.05 15.56 -0.05
C ILE A 203 6.31 16.88 0.01
N CYS A 204 5.43 17.10 -0.95
CA CYS A 204 4.43 18.15 -0.94
C CYS A 204 3.19 17.68 -1.71
N ASN A 205 2.12 18.47 -1.68
CA ASN A 205 0.85 18.12 -2.34
C ASN A 205 0.98 18.00 -3.87
N LYS A 206 2.03 18.57 -4.48
CA LYS A 206 2.32 18.41 -5.91
C LYS A 206 2.77 16.99 -6.26
N CYS A 207 3.76 16.45 -5.55
CA CYS A 207 4.22 15.08 -5.81
C CYS A 207 3.32 14.02 -5.17
N TRP A 208 2.47 14.38 -4.20
CA TRP A 208 1.47 13.45 -3.68
C TRP A 208 0.49 12.96 -4.76
N GLN A 209 0.30 13.73 -5.85
CA GLN A 209 -0.52 13.30 -6.99
C GLN A 209 -0.02 12.00 -7.63
N PHE A 210 1.26 11.65 -7.52
CA PHE A 210 1.75 10.32 -7.92
C PHE A 210 1.15 9.20 -7.07
N MET A 211 0.90 9.42 -5.78
CA MET A 211 0.20 8.45 -4.94
C MET A 211 -1.28 8.37 -5.30
N THR A 212 -1.93 9.51 -5.56
CA THR A 212 -3.32 9.54 -6.05
C THR A 212 -3.48 8.73 -7.33
N MET A 213 -2.64 8.99 -8.34
CA MET A 213 -2.60 8.23 -9.60
C MET A 213 -2.41 6.73 -9.35
N ALA A 214 -1.43 6.38 -8.52
CA ALA A 214 -1.10 4.99 -8.25
C ALA A 214 -2.25 4.24 -7.53
N ILE A 215 -2.87 4.86 -6.53
CA ILE A 215 -4.01 4.30 -5.81
C ILE A 215 -5.19 4.10 -6.77
N LYS A 216 -5.53 5.07 -7.63
CA LYS A 216 -6.64 4.93 -8.60
C LYS A 216 -6.45 3.71 -9.52
N VAL A 217 -5.26 3.58 -10.10
CA VAL A 217 -4.97 2.50 -11.06
C VAL A 217 -4.95 1.13 -10.37
N VAL A 218 -4.28 1.03 -9.23
CA VAL A 218 -4.18 -0.24 -8.49
C VAL A 218 -5.55 -0.63 -7.92
N ASP A 219 -6.26 0.29 -7.26
CA ASP A 219 -7.58 0.00 -6.67
C ASP A 219 -8.60 -0.41 -7.73
N ALA A 220 -8.67 0.29 -8.87
CA ALA A 220 -9.53 -0.10 -9.99
C ALA A 220 -9.22 -1.52 -10.48
N SER A 221 -7.94 -1.89 -10.58
CA SER A 221 -7.56 -3.22 -11.05
C SER A 221 -7.89 -4.31 -10.03
N LEU A 222 -7.62 -4.06 -8.73
CA LEU A 222 -7.96 -4.98 -7.65
C LEU A 222 -9.48 -5.21 -7.55
N ARG A 223 -10.30 -4.18 -7.77
CA ARG A 223 -11.76 -4.28 -7.72
C ARG A 223 -12.37 -4.85 -8.99
N GLU A 224 -12.05 -4.28 -10.14
CA GLU A 224 -12.72 -4.58 -11.41
C GLU A 224 -12.16 -5.85 -12.08
N ASP A 225 -10.85 -6.08 -12.01
CA ASP A 225 -10.23 -7.20 -12.72
C ASP A 225 -10.19 -8.46 -11.83
N PHE A 226 -9.88 -8.28 -10.54
CA PHE A 226 -9.75 -9.40 -9.60
C PHE A 226 -10.97 -9.64 -8.72
N GLY A 227 -11.91 -8.69 -8.67
CA GLY A 227 -13.11 -8.81 -7.85
C GLY A 227 -12.80 -8.89 -6.35
N PHE A 228 -11.80 -8.12 -5.89
CA PHE A 228 -11.49 -8.00 -4.46
C PHE A 228 -12.32 -6.89 -3.84
N GLN A 229 -12.82 -7.15 -2.64
CA GLN A 229 -13.79 -6.27 -1.98
C GLN A 229 -13.15 -5.50 -0.82
N HIS A 230 -12.40 -6.19 0.03
CA HIS A 230 -11.84 -5.64 1.26
C HIS A 230 -10.42 -5.12 1.02
N ILE A 231 -10.32 -3.93 0.45
CA ILE A 231 -9.05 -3.25 0.19
C ILE A 231 -8.96 -2.03 1.11
N MET A 232 -7.92 -2.00 1.95
CA MET A 232 -7.60 -0.85 2.80
C MET A 232 -6.30 -0.22 2.36
N TRP A 233 -6.35 1.04 1.94
CA TRP A 233 -5.18 1.86 1.70
C TRP A 233 -4.79 2.61 2.97
N VAL A 234 -3.50 2.69 3.25
CA VAL A 234 -2.95 3.26 4.49
C VAL A 234 -1.77 4.15 4.15
N TYR A 235 -1.78 5.38 4.63
CA TYR A 235 -0.63 6.27 4.53
C TYR A 235 0.56 5.72 5.31
N SER A 236 1.75 5.72 4.72
CA SER A 236 2.96 5.14 5.34
C SER A 236 3.53 5.97 6.51
N GLY A 237 2.92 7.12 6.80
CA GLY A 237 3.35 8.11 7.79
C GLY A 237 4.35 9.13 7.24
N ARG A 238 4.79 8.99 5.98
CA ARG A 238 5.73 9.93 5.35
C ARG A 238 5.43 10.20 3.88
N ARG A 239 5.77 9.27 2.98
CA ARG A 239 5.89 9.57 1.54
C ARG A 239 5.38 8.46 0.63
N GLY A 240 4.54 7.60 1.15
CA GLY A 240 4.04 6.45 0.44
C GLY A 240 2.70 5.99 0.98
N ALA A 241 2.17 4.95 0.36
CA ALA A 241 0.93 4.31 0.75
C ALA A 241 1.04 2.79 0.64
N HIS A 242 0.39 2.09 1.55
CA HIS A 242 0.31 0.64 1.58
C HIS A 242 -1.13 0.21 1.29
N ALA A 243 -1.33 -0.76 0.40
CA ALA A 243 -2.60 -1.45 0.28
C ALA A 243 -2.57 -2.77 1.07
N TRP A 244 -3.68 -3.08 1.72
CA TRP A 244 -3.95 -4.36 2.36
C TRP A 244 -5.23 -4.94 1.76
N VAL A 245 -5.09 -6.02 0.99
CA VAL A 245 -6.23 -6.77 0.44
C VAL A 245 -6.53 -7.94 1.38
N CYS A 246 -7.72 -7.88 1.98
CA CYS A 246 -8.08 -8.67 3.15
C CYS A 246 -9.11 -9.75 2.86
N ASP A 247 -9.61 -9.89 1.63
CA ASP A 247 -10.53 -10.98 1.24
C ASP A 247 -9.98 -12.36 1.64
N LYS A 248 -10.83 -13.22 2.21
CA LYS A 248 -10.46 -14.56 2.68
C LYS A 248 -9.67 -15.37 1.65
N LYS A 249 -10.18 -15.41 0.41
CA LYS A 249 -9.56 -16.12 -0.74
C LYS A 249 -8.16 -15.59 -1.06
N VAL A 250 -7.96 -14.28 -0.87
CA VAL A 250 -6.68 -13.60 -1.14
C VAL A 250 -5.69 -13.90 -0.04
N ARG A 251 -6.14 -13.94 1.22
CA ARG A 251 -5.26 -14.23 2.36
C ARG A 251 -4.56 -15.59 2.22
N SER A 252 -5.27 -16.59 1.69
CA SER A 252 -4.77 -17.94 1.46
C SER A 252 -3.97 -18.13 0.15
N MET A 253 -3.72 -17.08 -0.64
CA MET A 253 -2.97 -17.22 -1.89
C MET A 253 -1.51 -17.60 -1.62
N ASP A 254 -1.04 -18.61 -2.34
CA ASP A 254 0.37 -18.99 -2.42
C ASP A 254 1.21 -17.93 -3.14
N ASP A 255 2.53 -18.07 -3.05
CA ASP A 255 3.48 -17.13 -3.65
C ASP A 255 3.38 -17.08 -5.18
N GLN A 256 2.92 -18.15 -5.85
CA GLN A 256 2.79 -18.16 -7.31
C GLN A 256 1.65 -17.24 -7.75
N LYS A 257 0.47 -17.37 -7.14
CA LYS A 257 -0.68 -16.50 -7.41
C LYS A 257 -0.35 -15.04 -7.10
N ARG A 258 0.35 -14.80 -5.98
CA ARG A 258 0.83 -13.48 -5.59
C ARG A 258 1.77 -12.87 -6.64
N ARG A 259 2.77 -13.65 -7.09
CA ARG A 259 3.67 -13.24 -8.20
C ARG A 259 2.90 -12.91 -9.47
N SER A 260 1.86 -13.67 -9.80
CA SER A 260 1.03 -13.41 -11.00
C SER A 260 0.26 -12.09 -10.88
N ILE A 261 -0.35 -11.79 -9.72
CA ILE A 261 -1.05 -10.51 -9.50
C ILE A 261 -0.06 -9.35 -9.51
N ALA A 262 1.07 -9.49 -8.81
CA ALA A 262 2.12 -8.49 -8.79
C ALA A 262 2.63 -8.21 -10.21
N GLY A 263 2.96 -9.26 -10.97
CA GLY A 263 3.42 -9.15 -12.35
C GLY A 263 2.38 -8.61 -13.33
N TYR A 264 1.08 -8.80 -13.07
CA TYR A 264 0.00 -8.19 -13.83
C TYR A 264 0.01 -6.65 -13.71
N LEU A 265 0.32 -6.15 -12.51
CA LEU A 265 0.39 -4.72 -12.23
C LEU A 265 1.78 -4.10 -12.49
N GLU A 266 2.82 -4.90 -12.70
CA GLU A 266 4.19 -4.45 -12.93
C GLU A 266 4.43 -4.02 -14.39
N VAL A 267 4.17 -2.75 -14.68
CA VAL A 267 4.31 -2.17 -16.03
C VAL A 267 5.65 -1.47 -16.23
N VAL A 268 6.08 -0.67 -15.27
CA VAL A 268 7.34 0.09 -15.33
C VAL A 268 8.46 -0.78 -14.79
N LYS A 269 9.46 -1.11 -15.63
CA LYS A 269 10.58 -1.98 -15.25
C LYS A 269 11.91 -1.28 -15.51
N GLY A 270 12.84 -1.41 -14.57
CA GLY A 270 14.20 -0.85 -14.67
C GLY A 270 14.44 0.34 -13.74
N GLY A 271 15.71 0.53 -13.35
CA GLY A 271 16.13 1.57 -12.40
C GLY A 271 16.30 2.96 -13.03
N ALA A 272 16.65 3.97 -12.22
CA ALA A 272 16.85 5.36 -12.67
C ALA A 272 17.90 5.54 -13.80
N GLN A 273 18.83 4.59 -13.94
CA GLN A 273 19.88 4.57 -14.97
C GLN A 273 19.51 3.74 -16.21
N SER A 274 18.34 3.09 -16.21
CA SER A 274 17.87 2.34 -17.38
C SER A 274 17.28 3.31 -18.42
N GLY A 275 17.35 2.92 -19.70
CA GLY A 275 16.72 3.65 -20.80
C GLY A 275 15.19 3.53 -20.76
N LYS A 276 14.57 3.07 -21.85
CA LYS A 276 13.11 2.89 -21.91
C LYS A 276 12.60 1.90 -20.84
N LYS A 277 11.73 2.34 -19.94
CA LYS A 277 11.22 1.53 -18.80
C LYS A 277 9.92 0.81 -19.08
N VAL A 278 9.17 1.27 -20.08
CA VAL A 278 7.90 0.69 -20.48
C VAL A 278 8.06 -0.02 -21.83
N ASN A 279 7.92 -1.34 -21.82
CA ASN A 279 8.04 -2.20 -23.00
C ASN A 279 6.82 -3.11 -23.09
N LEU A 280 5.79 -2.65 -23.78
CA LEU A 280 4.46 -3.24 -23.74
C LEU A 280 4.10 -3.92 -25.06
N ARG A 281 3.47 -5.09 -24.96
CA ARG A 281 2.90 -5.78 -26.11
C ARG A 281 1.70 -5.00 -26.66
N ARG A 282 1.49 -5.07 -27.98
CA ARG A 282 0.36 -4.47 -28.69
C ARG A 282 -0.54 -5.56 -29.32
N PRO A 283 -1.87 -5.35 -29.41
CA PRO A 283 -2.63 -4.24 -28.85
C PRO A 283 -2.54 -4.20 -27.30
N LEU A 284 -2.77 -3.03 -26.71
CA LEU A 284 -2.72 -2.86 -25.27
C LEU A 284 -3.73 -3.77 -24.57
N HIS A 285 -3.33 -4.39 -23.46
CA HIS A 285 -4.25 -5.10 -22.59
C HIS A 285 -5.34 -4.14 -22.07
N PRO A 286 -6.61 -4.57 -21.86
CA PRO A 286 -7.69 -3.71 -21.39
C PRO A 286 -7.35 -2.90 -20.13
N HIS A 287 -6.71 -3.52 -19.14
CA HIS A 287 -6.22 -2.84 -17.93
C HIS A 287 -5.28 -1.66 -18.25
N LEU A 288 -4.39 -1.79 -19.23
CA LEU A 288 -3.47 -0.70 -19.62
C LEU A 288 -4.21 0.42 -20.35
N SER A 289 -5.22 0.07 -21.15
CA SER A 289 -6.07 1.05 -21.83
C SER A 289 -6.90 1.86 -20.81
N ARG A 290 -7.53 1.18 -19.85
CA ARG A 290 -8.22 1.83 -18.72
C ARG A 290 -7.26 2.69 -17.89
N SER A 291 -6.05 2.20 -17.63
CA SER A 291 -5.02 2.96 -16.89
C SER A 291 -4.64 4.24 -17.62
N LEU A 292 -4.44 4.20 -18.94
CA LEU A 292 -4.21 5.41 -19.74
C LEU A 292 -5.37 6.42 -19.62
N ASP A 293 -6.61 5.94 -19.62
CA ASP A 293 -7.78 6.81 -19.47
C ASP A 293 -7.86 7.49 -18.11
N ILE A 294 -7.46 6.79 -17.05
CA ILE A 294 -7.34 7.35 -15.69
C ILE A 294 -6.21 8.39 -15.65
N LEU A 295 -5.08 8.09 -16.28
CA LEU A 295 -3.83 8.84 -16.11
C LEU A 295 -3.68 10.03 -17.07
N LYS A 296 -4.43 10.10 -18.18
CA LYS A 296 -4.24 11.12 -19.22
C LYS A 296 -4.38 12.57 -18.72
N ASN A 297 -5.32 12.84 -17.81
CA ASN A 297 -5.53 14.19 -17.27
C ASN A 297 -4.40 14.54 -16.29
N HIS A 298 -4.06 13.63 -15.39
CA HIS A 298 -2.93 13.79 -14.48
C HIS A 298 -1.59 13.97 -15.22
N PHE A 299 -1.41 13.31 -16.36
CA PHE A 299 -0.23 13.53 -17.19
C PHE A 299 -0.16 14.99 -17.66
N SER A 300 -1.27 15.56 -18.13
CA SER A 300 -1.29 16.96 -18.57
C SER A 300 -1.08 17.93 -17.40
N GLU A 301 -1.90 17.81 -16.35
CA GLU A 301 -1.97 18.78 -15.27
C GLU A 301 -0.82 18.58 -14.27
N ASP A 302 -0.69 17.38 -13.71
CA ASP A 302 0.27 17.13 -12.63
C ASP A 302 1.70 16.92 -13.15
N VAL A 303 1.87 16.23 -14.29
CA VAL A 303 3.21 15.95 -14.81
C VAL A 303 3.70 17.10 -15.70
N LEU A 304 3.02 17.43 -16.79
CA LEU A 304 3.54 18.40 -17.76
C LEU A 304 3.53 19.84 -17.25
N GLU A 305 2.49 20.26 -16.54
CA GLU A 305 2.38 21.63 -16.03
C GLU A 305 3.02 21.80 -14.65
N VAL A 306 2.75 20.90 -13.71
CA VAL A 306 3.21 21.06 -12.31
C VAL A 306 4.64 20.56 -12.10
N GLN A 307 5.00 19.37 -12.58
CA GLN A 307 6.38 18.87 -12.45
C GLN A 307 7.31 19.44 -13.52
N ASP A 308 6.82 19.78 -14.72
CA ASP A 308 7.63 20.28 -15.84
C ASP A 308 8.95 19.47 -16.03
N PRO A 309 8.88 18.13 -16.11
CA PRO A 309 10.05 17.26 -15.95
C PRO A 309 11.09 17.44 -17.04
N TRP A 310 10.70 17.97 -18.21
CA TRP A 310 11.56 18.16 -19.37
C TRP A 310 12.04 19.59 -19.52
N ALA A 311 11.93 20.44 -18.50
CA ALA A 311 12.43 21.81 -18.53
C ALA A 311 13.93 21.86 -18.91
N SER A 312 14.74 20.99 -18.30
CA SER A 312 16.19 20.92 -18.54
C SER A 312 16.53 20.22 -19.86
N ARG A 313 17.69 20.59 -20.44
CA ARG A 313 18.23 19.95 -21.65
C ARG A 313 18.42 18.45 -21.47
N GLU A 314 18.93 18.05 -20.30
CA GLU A 314 19.22 16.65 -19.96
C GLU A 314 17.95 15.80 -19.95
N GLN A 315 16.88 16.28 -19.32
CA GLN A 315 15.61 15.56 -19.26
C GLN A 315 14.86 15.59 -20.60
N ALA A 316 14.94 16.70 -21.34
CA ALA A 316 14.41 16.76 -22.70
C ALA A 316 15.10 15.75 -23.62
N GLU A 317 16.40 15.50 -23.46
CA GLU A 317 17.11 14.48 -24.23
C GLU A 317 16.64 13.06 -23.87
N LYS A 318 16.32 12.79 -22.60
CA LYS A 318 15.71 11.51 -22.22
C LYS A 318 14.35 11.30 -22.89
N LEU A 319 13.51 12.34 -22.98
CA LEU A 319 12.26 12.26 -23.74
C LEU A 319 12.51 11.89 -25.20
N LEU A 320 13.51 12.50 -25.86
CA LEU A 320 13.84 12.18 -27.25
C LEU A 320 14.24 10.70 -27.42
N GLN A 321 14.93 10.11 -26.45
CA GLN A 321 15.33 8.70 -26.49
C GLN A 321 14.12 7.73 -26.42
N LEU A 322 12.97 8.20 -25.94
CA LEU A 322 11.73 7.41 -25.89
C LEU A 322 10.94 7.45 -27.21
N LEU A 323 11.28 8.36 -28.12
CA LEU A 323 10.62 8.51 -29.42
C LEU A 323 11.30 7.64 -30.49
N PRO A 324 10.53 7.03 -31.42
CA PRO A 324 11.06 6.03 -32.36
C PRO A 324 11.80 6.62 -33.56
N ASP A 325 11.58 7.89 -33.92
CA ASP A 325 12.10 8.49 -35.16
C ASP A 325 13.24 9.49 -34.88
N ARG A 326 14.43 9.17 -35.41
CA ARG A 326 15.65 9.99 -35.18
C ARG A 326 15.59 11.37 -35.86
N ASN A 327 14.94 11.49 -37.02
CA ASN A 327 14.86 12.76 -37.75
C ASN A 327 13.90 13.74 -37.04
N LEU A 328 12.78 13.22 -36.52
CA LEU A 328 11.88 13.94 -35.64
C LEU A 328 12.63 14.41 -34.39
N ASN A 329 13.42 13.53 -33.77
CA ASN A 329 14.21 13.87 -32.60
C ASN A 329 15.23 14.98 -32.86
N GLU A 330 15.93 14.95 -33.99
CA GLU A 330 16.84 16.03 -34.38
C GLU A 330 16.13 17.35 -34.62
N SER A 331 14.93 17.31 -35.22
CA SER A 331 14.12 18.50 -35.48
C SER A 331 13.59 19.12 -34.17
N LEU A 332 13.11 18.28 -33.25
CA LEU A 332 12.70 18.70 -31.90
C LEU A 332 13.88 19.30 -31.14
N ARG A 333 15.04 18.64 -31.17
CA ARG A 333 16.26 19.13 -30.52
C ARG A 333 16.66 20.52 -31.03
N LYS A 334 16.70 20.72 -32.35
CA LYS A 334 16.97 22.03 -32.96
C LYS A 334 15.95 23.09 -32.53
N LYS A 335 14.66 22.75 -32.50
CA LYS A 335 13.59 23.66 -32.09
C LYS A 335 13.73 24.08 -30.62
N TRP A 336 14.04 23.14 -29.73
CA TRP A 336 14.20 23.42 -28.30
C TRP A 336 15.52 24.13 -27.98
N ASP A 337 16.59 23.85 -28.73
CA ASP A 337 17.86 24.58 -28.62
C ASP A 337 17.74 26.02 -29.10
N ALA A 338 16.91 26.29 -30.12
CA ALA A 338 16.63 27.64 -30.61
C ALA A 338 15.72 28.46 -29.68
N ALA A 339 14.96 27.81 -28.79
CA ALA A 339 14.08 28.44 -27.81
C ALA A 339 14.24 27.78 -26.42
N PRO A 340 15.37 28.04 -25.73
CA PRO A 340 15.62 27.53 -24.39
C PRO A 340 14.51 27.94 -23.41
N GLY A 341 14.25 27.11 -22.40
CA GLY A 341 13.21 27.39 -21.40
C GLY A 341 11.77 27.07 -21.84
N ARG A 342 11.58 26.42 -22.99
CA ARG A 342 10.26 25.88 -23.39
C ARG A 342 9.72 24.92 -22.32
N ALA A 343 8.49 25.13 -21.87
CA ALA A 343 7.82 24.25 -20.90
C ALA A 343 7.54 22.84 -21.47
N SER A 344 7.46 21.83 -20.59
CA SER A 344 7.22 20.43 -20.95
C SER A 344 5.92 20.23 -21.72
N ALA A 345 4.84 20.91 -21.35
CA ALA A 345 3.58 20.89 -22.10
C ALA A 345 3.75 21.37 -23.56
N SER A 346 4.55 22.41 -23.78
CA SER A 346 4.87 22.89 -25.13
C SER A 346 5.78 21.91 -25.88
N LYS A 347 6.77 21.32 -25.21
CA LYS A 347 7.63 20.28 -25.80
C LYS A 347 6.79 19.06 -26.22
N TRP A 348 5.80 18.67 -25.43
CA TRP A 348 4.86 17.59 -25.76
C TRP A 348 4.02 17.90 -27.00
N ALA A 349 3.46 19.11 -27.08
CA ALA A 349 2.68 19.56 -28.24
C ALA A 349 3.55 19.68 -29.51
N ASP A 350 4.82 20.06 -29.35
CA ASP A 350 5.77 20.18 -30.46
C ASP A 350 6.00 18.85 -31.19
N ILE A 351 5.89 17.70 -30.49
CA ILE A 351 6.00 16.35 -31.08
C ILE A 351 4.94 16.18 -32.18
N ASP A 352 3.67 16.45 -31.86
CA ASP A 352 2.57 16.29 -32.82
C ASP A 352 2.63 17.35 -33.92
N ALA A 353 2.99 18.59 -33.57
CA ALA A 353 3.10 19.68 -34.53
C ALA A 353 4.17 19.37 -35.59
N LEU A 354 5.37 18.95 -35.18
CA LEU A 354 6.45 18.61 -36.12
C LEU A 354 6.15 17.33 -36.90
N ALA A 355 5.56 16.31 -36.27
CA ALA A 355 5.12 15.10 -36.96
C ALA A 355 4.17 15.43 -38.13
N LYS A 356 3.20 16.33 -37.92
CA LYS A 356 2.24 16.76 -38.94
C LYS A 356 2.86 17.58 -40.08
N THR A 357 3.96 18.28 -39.83
CA THR A 357 4.65 19.07 -40.88
C THR A 357 5.46 18.22 -41.87
N GLY A 358 5.54 16.90 -41.65
CA GLY A 358 6.36 16.01 -42.49
C GLY A 358 7.85 16.13 -42.22
N ALA A 359 8.24 16.52 -41.00
CA ALA A 359 9.65 16.64 -40.59
C ALA A 359 10.45 15.34 -40.79
N SER A 360 9.77 14.18 -40.78
CA SER A 360 10.31 12.90 -41.26
C SER A 360 9.41 12.34 -42.36
N LYS A 361 9.99 12.04 -43.53
CA LYS A 361 9.25 11.52 -44.70
C LYS A 361 8.71 10.11 -44.49
N ASN A 362 9.32 9.34 -43.58
CA ASN A 362 9.00 7.93 -43.31
C ASN A 362 8.45 7.74 -41.88
N LEU A 363 7.84 8.77 -41.30
CA LEU A 363 7.33 8.71 -39.94
C LEU A 363 6.21 7.67 -39.83
N ASP A 364 6.41 6.66 -38.97
CA ASP A 364 5.35 5.74 -38.60
C ASP A 364 4.46 6.40 -37.52
N ALA A 365 3.29 6.88 -37.96
CA ALA A 365 2.32 7.52 -37.07
C ALA A 365 1.79 6.58 -35.98
N LYS A 366 1.70 5.27 -36.26
CA LYS A 366 1.26 4.27 -35.28
C LYS A 366 2.33 4.06 -34.23
N ALA A 367 3.59 3.88 -34.64
CA ALA A 367 4.70 3.76 -33.70
C ALA A 367 4.87 5.01 -32.82
N LEU A 368 4.64 6.21 -33.38
CA LEU A 368 4.68 7.45 -32.60
C LEU A 368 3.54 7.50 -31.56
N LEU A 369 2.32 7.14 -31.93
CA LEU A 369 1.20 7.06 -30.99
C LEU A 369 1.48 6.06 -29.86
N GLU A 370 1.98 4.87 -30.21
CA GLU A 370 2.33 3.83 -29.24
C GLU A 370 3.45 4.28 -28.30
N ALA A 371 4.45 5.01 -28.81
CA ALA A 371 5.50 5.60 -27.99
C ALA A 371 4.97 6.68 -27.04
N LYS A 372 4.04 7.54 -27.49
CA LYS A 372 3.40 8.53 -26.61
C LYS A 372 2.61 7.87 -25.49
N GLN A 373 1.90 6.77 -25.77
CA GLN A 373 1.21 5.98 -24.75
C GLN A 373 2.19 5.39 -23.73
N ASP A 374 3.32 4.82 -24.18
CA ASP A 374 4.36 4.30 -23.28
C ASP A 374 4.96 5.41 -22.41
N ILE A 375 5.18 6.61 -22.96
CA ILE A 375 5.69 7.77 -22.20
C ILE A 375 4.70 8.20 -21.13
N VAL A 376 3.39 8.26 -21.44
CA VAL A 376 2.38 8.57 -20.42
C VAL A 376 2.49 7.57 -19.26
N LEU A 377 2.53 6.27 -19.56
CA LEU A 377 2.65 5.23 -18.53
C LEU A 377 3.97 5.33 -17.75
N GLU A 378 5.11 5.59 -18.41
CA GLU A 378 6.40 5.69 -17.73
C GLU A 378 6.44 6.84 -16.69
N TYR A 379 5.72 7.92 -16.96
CA TYR A 379 5.68 9.11 -16.12
C TYR A 379 4.54 9.11 -15.10
N THR A 380 3.52 8.26 -15.23
CA THR A 380 2.31 8.33 -14.38
C THR A 380 1.87 7.01 -13.76
N TYR A 381 2.28 5.87 -14.34
CA TYR A 381 1.82 4.57 -13.89
C TYR A 381 2.45 4.19 -12.53
N PRO A 382 1.70 3.49 -11.65
CA PRO A 382 2.20 3.01 -10.36
C PRO A 382 3.56 2.29 -10.43
N ARG A 383 4.49 2.72 -9.59
CA ARG A 383 5.76 2.04 -9.30
C ARG A 383 5.61 1.28 -7.99
N LEU A 384 5.57 -0.04 -8.07
CA LEU A 384 5.31 -0.93 -6.94
C LEU A 384 6.62 -1.52 -6.42
N ASP A 385 6.81 -1.56 -5.10
CA ASP A 385 7.80 -2.47 -4.51
C ASP A 385 7.26 -3.90 -4.60
N ILE A 386 7.63 -4.55 -5.70
CA ILE A 386 7.08 -5.84 -6.08
C ILE A 386 7.42 -6.95 -5.07
N GLU A 387 8.53 -6.84 -4.34
CA GLU A 387 8.96 -7.87 -3.40
C GLU A 387 8.04 -7.95 -2.17
N VAL A 388 7.39 -6.85 -1.81
CA VAL A 388 6.36 -6.79 -0.76
C VAL A 388 5.15 -7.65 -1.13
N SER A 389 4.83 -7.72 -2.42
CA SER A 389 3.62 -8.40 -2.93
C SER A 389 3.83 -9.89 -3.21
N LYS A 390 5.06 -10.32 -3.53
CA LYS A 390 5.34 -11.67 -4.08
C LYS A 390 5.29 -12.80 -3.06
N LYS A 391 5.68 -12.55 -1.80
CA LYS A 391 5.90 -13.62 -0.81
C LYS A 391 4.93 -13.52 0.36
N LEU A 392 4.40 -14.68 0.77
CA LEU A 392 3.48 -14.81 1.90
C LEU A 392 4.13 -14.40 3.23
N ASN A 393 5.46 -14.51 3.38
CA ASN A 393 6.17 -14.22 4.62
C ASN A 393 6.69 -12.78 4.75
N HIS A 394 6.34 -11.89 3.82
CA HIS A 394 6.77 -10.50 3.87
C HIS A 394 6.06 -9.75 5.01
N LEU A 395 6.81 -8.97 5.79
CA LEU A 395 6.28 -8.12 6.85
C LEU A 395 6.06 -6.70 6.34
N LEU A 396 4.95 -6.10 6.72
CA LEU A 396 4.67 -4.71 6.35
C LEU A 396 4.23 -3.90 7.57
N LYS A 397 4.61 -2.62 7.60
CA LYS A 397 4.32 -1.70 8.71
C LYS A 397 2.83 -1.69 9.06
N SER A 398 2.51 -1.82 10.35
CA SER A 398 1.12 -1.81 10.82
C SER A 398 0.43 -0.47 10.54
N PRO A 399 -0.87 -0.47 10.23
CA PRO A 399 -1.70 0.73 10.33
C PRO A 399 -1.64 1.33 11.75
N PHE A 400 -1.92 2.63 11.84
CA PHE A 400 -1.96 3.45 13.06
C PHE A 400 -0.67 3.58 13.87
N VAL A 401 0.45 2.99 13.45
CA VAL A 401 1.75 3.28 14.10
C VAL A 401 2.16 4.72 13.81
N VAL A 402 2.92 5.32 14.72
CA VAL A 402 3.50 6.66 14.52
C VAL A 402 4.79 6.52 13.73
N HIS A 403 4.96 7.32 12.69
CA HIS A 403 6.23 7.37 11.96
C HIS A 403 7.26 8.19 12.76
N PRO A 404 8.40 7.61 13.17
CA PRO A 404 9.31 8.24 14.14
C PRO A 404 9.95 9.54 13.63
N GLY A 405 10.16 9.67 12.32
CA GLY A 405 10.77 10.85 11.71
C GLY A 405 9.81 12.01 11.44
N THR A 406 8.49 11.79 11.44
CA THR A 406 7.48 12.81 11.10
C THR A 406 6.47 13.04 12.22
N GLY A 407 6.35 12.10 13.16
CA GLY A 407 5.32 12.07 14.18
C GLY A 407 3.91 11.78 13.65
N ARG A 408 3.73 11.63 12.33
CA ARG A 408 2.41 11.38 11.72
C ARG A 408 1.95 9.96 11.98
N VAL A 409 0.65 9.80 12.21
CA VAL A 409 0.01 8.49 12.34
C VAL A 409 -0.19 7.85 10.97
N CYS A 410 0.07 6.55 10.83
CA CYS A 410 -0.16 5.80 9.60
C CYS A 410 -1.66 5.49 9.42
N VAL A 411 -2.43 6.51 9.02
CA VAL A 411 -3.90 6.44 8.94
C VAL A 411 -4.42 5.80 7.65
N PRO A 412 -5.60 5.15 7.67
CA PRO A 412 -6.30 4.75 6.45
C PRO A 412 -6.59 5.94 5.53
N ILE A 413 -6.55 5.70 4.22
CA ILE A 413 -6.86 6.67 3.16
C ILE A 413 -8.28 6.37 2.65
N ASN A 414 -9.12 7.40 2.57
CA ASN A 414 -10.48 7.25 2.04
C ASN A 414 -10.47 7.26 0.50
N THR A 415 -10.61 6.08 -0.11
CA THR A 415 -10.59 5.94 -1.58
C THR A 415 -11.81 6.55 -2.27
N LYS A 416 -12.95 6.74 -1.58
CA LYS A 416 -14.15 7.39 -2.15
C LYS A 416 -13.95 8.89 -2.38
N LYS A 417 -13.01 9.50 -1.65
CA LYS A 417 -12.68 10.93 -1.68
C LYS A 417 -11.16 11.10 -1.76
N LEU A 418 -10.53 10.35 -2.66
CA LEU A 418 -9.08 10.22 -2.70
C LEU A 418 -8.36 11.56 -2.91
N GLU A 419 -8.93 12.45 -3.73
CA GLU A 419 -8.37 13.78 -4.00
C GLU A 419 -8.36 14.71 -2.79
N GLU A 420 -9.16 14.42 -1.76
CA GLU A 420 -9.23 15.22 -0.53
C GLU A 420 -8.13 14.81 0.48
N PHE A 421 -7.39 13.73 0.24
CA PHE A 421 -6.35 13.27 1.17
C PHE A 421 -5.10 14.14 1.08
N ASP A 422 -4.83 14.91 2.15
CA ASP A 422 -3.61 15.70 2.32
C ASP A 422 -2.62 14.99 3.28
N PRO A 423 -1.46 14.49 2.80
CA PRO A 423 -0.48 13.80 3.64
C PRO A 423 0.23 14.71 4.65
N LEU A 424 0.17 16.04 4.45
CA LEU A 424 0.76 17.04 5.32
C LEU A 424 -0.17 17.41 6.47
N ALA A 425 -1.49 17.30 6.27
CA ALA A 425 -2.52 17.55 7.27
C ALA A 425 -2.84 16.35 8.17
N VAL A 426 -2.30 15.17 7.87
CA VAL A 426 -2.46 13.98 8.73
C VAL A 426 -1.95 14.29 10.15
N PRO A 427 -2.74 13.96 11.20
CA PRO A 427 -2.40 14.32 12.57
C PRO A 427 -1.07 13.72 13.02
N THR A 428 -0.33 14.51 13.80
CA THR A 428 0.88 14.06 14.49
C THR A 428 0.54 13.62 15.90
N VAL A 429 1.36 12.74 16.46
CA VAL A 429 1.21 12.28 17.85
C VAL A 429 1.15 13.44 18.83
N GLN A 430 1.96 14.49 18.63
CA GLN A 430 1.93 15.68 19.50
C GLN A 430 0.63 16.46 19.37
N SER A 431 0.12 16.66 18.13
CA SER A 431 -1.15 17.35 17.94
C SER A 431 -2.31 16.62 18.62
N LEU A 432 -2.32 15.28 18.56
CA LEU A 432 -3.36 14.47 19.19
C LEU A 432 -3.31 14.52 20.72
N LEU A 433 -2.11 14.48 21.31
CA LEU A 433 -1.97 14.63 22.76
C LEU A 433 -2.38 16.02 23.23
N ALA A 434 -2.05 17.07 22.45
CA ALA A 434 -2.49 18.43 22.75
C ALA A 434 -4.01 18.61 22.65
N GLU A 435 -4.67 17.96 21.67
CA GLU A 435 -6.13 17.95 21.56
C GLU A 435 -6.81 17.31 22.77
N ILE A 436 -6.24 16.21 23.29
CA ILE A 436 -6.72 15.57 24.51
C ILE A 436 -6.57 16.51 25.72
N ASP A 437 -5.40 17.11 25.91
CA ASP A 437 -5.14 17.95 27.08
C ASP A 437 -5.98 19.25 27.04
N ALA A 438 -6.32 19.72 25.84
CA ALA A 438 -7.22 20.85 25.63
C ALA A 438 -8.71 20.47 25.76
N TRP A 439 -9.05 19.19 25.74
CA TRP A 439 -10.43 18.73 25.83
C TRP A 439 -11.02 19.05 27.20
N LYS A 440 -11.95 20.00 27.24
CA LYS A 440 -12.76 20.31 28.42
C LYS A 440 -14.08 19.58 28.27
N GLU A 441 -14.46 18.78 29.26
CA GLU A 441 -15.80 18.20 29.30
C GLU A 441 -16.84 19.34 29.30
N GLU A 442 -17.52 19.53 28.17
CA GLU A 442 -18.68 20.42 28.11
C GLU A 442 -19.87 19.75 28.82
N GLY A 443 -19.89 19.87 30.15
CA GLY A 443 -21.12 19.98 30.94
C GLY A 443 -22.19 18.90 30.81
N LYS A 444 -21.82 17.60 30.88
CA LYS A 444 -22.76 16.52 31.17
C LYS A 444 -22.14 15.42 32.03
N GLU A 445 -22.03 15.67 33.33
CA GLU A 445 -22.09 14.59 34.33
C GLU A 445 -23.54 14.08 34.38
N GLU A 446 -23.96 13.31 33.37
CA GLU A 446 -25.07 12.37 33.56
C GLU A 446 -24.48 11.11 34.20
N GLU A 447 -24.77 10.87 35.48
CA GLU A 447 -24.42 9.64 36.19
C GLU A 447 -24.89 8.43 35.38
N GLY A 448 -23.96 7.75 34.70
CA GLY A 448 -24.23 6.56 33.88
C GLY A 448 -23.90 6.67 32.39
N ALA A 449 -23.41 7.82 31.89
CA ALA A 449 -22.91 7.91 30.51
C ALA A 449 -21.59 7.10 30.34
N LYS A 450 -21.52 6.25 29.30
CA LYS A 450 -20.30 5.49 28.95
C LYS A 450 -19.14 6.49 28.75
N SER A 451 -18.00 6.22 29.38
CA SER A 451 -16.77 6.99 29.18
C SER A 451 -16.41 6.98 27.69
N ILE A 452 -16.34 8.16 27.07
CA ILE A 452 -15.96 8.29 25.67
C ILE A 452 -14.45 8.05 25.56
N ALA A 453 -14.05 7.11 24.70
CA ALA A 453 -12.65 6.78 24.48
C ALA A 453 -11.85 8.00 24.02
N ASP A 454 -10.60 8.14 24.47
CA ASP A 454 -9.80 9.36 24.23
C ASP A 454 -9.60 9.68 22.74
N TRP A 455 -9.48 8.67 21.89
CA TRP A 455 -9.34 8.88 20.45
C TRP A 455 -10.56 9.53 19.80
N GLU A 456 -11.75 9.40 20.39
CA GLU A 456 -12.98 10.06 19.91
C GLU A 456 -12.96 11.58 20.14
N LYS A 457 -12.11 12.05 21.04
CA LYS A 457 -11.94 13.48 21.39
C LYS A 457 -10.94 14.18 20.47
N THR A 458 -10.39 13.47 19.47
CA THR A 458 -9.27 13.93 18.65
C THR A 458 -9.57 13.88 17.16
N SER A 459 -8.72 14.55 16.38
CA SER A 459 -8.66 14.48 14.92
C SER A 459 -8.29 13.09 14.39
N LEU A 460 -7.95 12.12 15.25
CA LEU A 460 -7.80 10.71 14.87
C LEU A 460 -9.14 10.00 14.66
N LYS A 461 -10.24 10.51 15.25
CA LYS A 461 -11.57 9.88 15.22
C LYS A 461 -12.05 9.49 13.81
N PRO A 462 -12.01 10.35 12.79
CA PRO A 462 -12.53 9.99 11.46
C PRO A 462 -11.81 8.80 10.83
N TYR A 463 -10.51 8.66 11.09
CA TYR A 463 -9.68 7.58 10.59
C TYR A 463 -9.99 6.25 11.30
N ILE A 464 -10.22 6.29 12.61
CA ILE A 464 -10.63 5.10 13.38
C ILE A 464 -12.06 4.69 13.01
N ASP A 465 -12.97 5.64 12.81
CA ASP A 465 -14.33 5.36 12.34
C ASP A 465 -14.33 4.67 10.97
N GLN A 466 -13.51 5.16 10.02
CA GLN A 466 -13.33 4.51 8.73
C GLN A 466 -12.77 3.09 8.89
N PHE A 467 -11.77 2.91 9.76
CA PHE A 467 -11.20 1.58 10.00
C PHE A 467 -12.21 0.62 10.64
N ARG A 468 -12.97 1.10 11.63
CA ARG A 468 -14.07 0.35 12.26
C ARG A 468 -15.08 -0.13 11.22
N GLN A 469 -15.53 0.75 10.32
CA GLN A 469 -16.46 0.38 9.24
C GLN A 469 -15.86 -0.70 8.32
N PHE A 470 -14.58 -0.57 7.96
CA PHE A 470 -13.87 -1.57 7.17
C PHE A 470 -13.81 -2.93 7.88
N VAL A 471 -13.44 -2.94 9.16
CA VAL A 471 -13.34 -4.17 9.98
C VAL A 471 -14.70 -4.83 10.15
N ASN A 472 -15.75 -4.06 10.42
CA ASN A 472 -17.11 -4.59 10.57
C ASN A 472 -17.59 -5.23 9.27
N SER A 473 -17.33 -4.61 8.12
CA SER A 473 -17.65 -5.18 6.80
C SER A 473 -16.87 -6.48 6.54
N LEU A 474 -15.58 -6.53 6.87
CA LEU A 474 -14.77 -7.74 6.72
C LEU A 474 -15.27 -8.89 7.58
N ILE A 475 -15.60 -8.63 8.85
CA ILE A 475 -16.10 -9.65 9.78
C ILE A 475 -17.48 -10.16 9.36
N LYS A 476 -18.34 -9.28 8.84
CA LYS A 476 -19.65 -9.67 8.31
C LYS A 476 -19.49 -10.71 7.19
N ASP A 477 -18.66 -10.42 6.20
CA ASP A 477 -18.47 -11.30 5.05
C ASP A 477 -17.76 -12.61 5.43
N GLU A 478 -16.88 -12.59 6.43
CA GLU A 478 -16.30 -13.81 7.01
C GLU A 478 -17.34 -14.74 7.66
N ARG A 479 -18.37 -14.18 8.30
CA ARG A 479 -19.46 -14.95 8.91
C ARG A 479 -20.38 -15.53 7.84
N ASP A 480 -20.76 -14.73 6.84
CA ASP A 480 -21.68 -15.17 5.79
C ASP A 480 -21.10 -16.35 4.97
N VAL A 481 -19.79 -16.34 4.72
CA VAL A 481 -19.09 -17.46 4.09
C VAL A 481 -19.14 -18.74 4.95
N ARG A 482 -19.06 -18.63 6.28
CA ARG A 482 -19.18 -19.79 7.18
C ARG A 482 -20.59 -20.36 7.16
N VAL A 483 -21.61 -19.50 7.29
CA VAL A 483 -23.02 -19.92 7.29
C VAL A 483 -23.41 -20.57 5.96
N LYS A 484 -22.95 -20.03 4.82
CA LYS A 484 -23.20 -20.64 3.51
C LYS A 484 -22.60 -22.04 3.41
N ARG A 485 -21.36 -22.21 3.86
CA ARG A 485 -20.70 -23.52 3.85
C ARG A 485 -21.41 -24.55 4.73
N GLU A 486 -21.83 -24.15 5.93
CA GLU A 486 -22.59 -25.03 6.83
C GLU A 486 -23.95 -25.46 6.23
N ARG A 487 -24.62 -24.58 5.49
CA ARG A 487 -25.85 -24.90 4.76
C ARG A 487 -25.61 -25.85 3.58
N ASP A 488 -24.54 -25.63 2.82
CA ASP A 488 -24.20 -26.48 1.68
C ASP A 488 -23.76 -27.89 2.13
N GLU A 489 -23.00 -27.99 3.24
CA GLU A 489 -22.61 -29.28 3.85
C GLU A 489 -23.84 -30.01 4.45
N GLY A 490 -24.76 -29.29 5.10
CA GLY A 490 -26.00 -29.88 5.63
C GLY A 490 -27.05 -30.24 4.58
N SER A 491 -26.93 -29.76 3.35
CA SER A 491 -27.82 -30.10 2.23
C SER A 491 -27.35 -31.31 1.41
N MET A 492 -26.10 -31.76 1.60
CA MET A 492 -25.55 -32.95 0.92
C MET A 492 -25.82 -34.26 1.69
N ASP A 493 -26.34 -34.18 2.92
CA ASP A 493 -26.80 -35.32 3.70
C ASP A 493 -28.31 -35.56 3.51
N PHE A 494 -28.75 -35.93 2.30
CA PHE A 494 -30.11 -36.48 2.06
C PHE A 494 -30.14 -37.54 0.97
#